data_AF-A0A5V5MLD3-F1
#
_entry.id   AF-A0A5V5MLD3-F1
#
_cell.length_a   1.000
_cell.length_b   1.000
_cell.length_c   1.000
_cell.angle_alpha   90.00
_cell.angle_beta   90.00
_cell.angle_gamma   90.00
#
_symmetry.space_group_name_H-M   'P 1'
#
loop_
_entity.id
_entity.type
_entity.pdbx_description
1 polymer ?
#
loop_
_entity_poly.entity_id
_entity_poly.type
_entity_poly.pdbx_seq_one_letter_code
_entity_poly.pdbx_strand_id
1 'polypeptide(L)'
;MSISTTKHRNEEVNVSLSDRRKAEIRAPRFDLFGETYTFVETFSGTVINSDPGNGQIWVKTNAGDEKQISDYGISFRSSHTIHKYELRQYSEDGSYDAYKDALIVNEKTGEHEVNLKRKTIVIPAFLTMLFHNASTTSFFRAMPVPKWFYILFTLLCMASFIAFCSLLVGFKDGYVWDEHKYMWFTYFLSRIGSFVCIKWIKRRSERFNHELRNIIDLVKS
;
A
#
# COMPACT_ATOMS: atom_id res chain seq x y z
N MET A 1 4.65 1.04 59.92
CA MET A 1 3.84 1.07 58.69
C MET A 1 3.62 2.54 58.32
N SER A 2 4.31 3.04 57.29
CA SER A 2 4.02 4.34 56.67
C SER A 2 4.55 4.32 55.24
N ILE A 3 3.64 4.06 54.30
CA ILE A 3 3.89 4.11 52.86
C ILE A 3 3.67 5.57 52.42
N SER A 4 4.74 6.24 52.02
CA SER A 4 4.66 7.55 51.34
C SER A 4 4.32 7.30 49.88
N THR A 5 3.10 7.69 49.48
CA THR A 5 2.65 7.70 48.08
C THR A 5 2.92 9.08 47.50
N THR A 6 4.01 9.21 46.74
CA THR A 6 4.29 10.42 45.96
C THR A 6 3.51 10.37 44.65
N LYS A 7 2.62 11.35 44.51
CA LYS A 7 1.72 11.58 43.37
C LYS A 7 2.49 12.34 42.28
N HIS A 8 3.04 11.65 41.28
CA HIS A 8 3.43 12.29 40.02
C HIS A 8 2.34 12.01 38.98
N ARG A 9 1.47 13.00 38.79
CA ARG A 9 0.42 13.01 37.78
C ARG A 9 0.73 14.15 36.81
N ASN A 10 1.01 13.77 35.56
CA ASN A 10 0.80 14.56 34.34
C ASN A 10 1.78 15.72 34.01
N GLU A 11 3.07 15.44 33.80
CA GLU A 11 3.95 16.35 33.04
C GLU A 11 4.28 15.88 31.61
N GLU A 12 3.87 14.66 31.21
CA GLU A 12 4.19 14.13 29.86
C GLU A 12 3.15 14.42 28.76
N VAL A 13 2.05 15.12 29.06
CA VAL A 13 0.91 15.22 28.12
C VAL A 13 0.99 16.43 27.18
N ASN A 14 1.90 17.39 27.42
CA ASN A 14 1.95 18.66 26.69
C ASN A 14 3.27 18.95 25.97
N VAL A 15 4.07 17.92 25.61
CA VAL A 15 4.96 18.08 24.45
C VAL A 15 4.05 18.25 23.25
N SER A 16 4.04 19.47 22.72
CA SER A 16 2.88 20.04 22.06
C SER A 16 2.38 19.18 20.88
N LEU A 17 1.07 18.90 20.87
CA LEU A 17 0.35 18.41 19.70
C LEU A 17 0.71 19.19 18.41
N SER A 18 1.18 20.43 18.56
CA SER A 18 1.66 21.29 17.49
C SER A 18 3.00 20.86 16.89
N ASP A 19 3.96 20.42 17.70
CA ASP A 19 5.29 20.00 17.21
C ASP A 19 5.22 18.60 16.62
N ARG A 20 4.39 17.72 17.19
CA ARG A 20 4.05 16.42 16.60
C ARG A 20 3.37 16.60 15.25
N ARG A 21 2.40 17.54 15.13
CA ARG A 21 1.81 17.94 13.84
C ARG A 21 2.83 18.55 12.88
N LYS A 22 3.77 19.39 13.33
CA LYS A 22 4.79 20.01 12.47
C LYS A 22 5.78 18.98 11.92
N ALA A 23 6.15 17.97 12.72
CA ALA A 23 6.91 16.81 12.25
C ALA A 23 6.08 15.95 11.29
N GLU A 24 4.79 15.76 11.58
CA GLU A 24 3.82 15.05 10.72
C GLU A 24 3.49 15.81 9.41
N ILE A 25 3.72 17.12 9.36
CA ILE A 25 3.62 17.98 8.16
C ILE A 25 4.88 17.88 7.27
N ARG A 26 6.03 17.40 7.79
CA ARG A 26 7.24 17.15 6.97
C ARG A 26 7.17 15.86 6.17
N ALA A 27 6.29 14.94 6.55
CA ALA A 27 6.06 13.72 5.79
C ALA A 27 5.36 14.04 4.45
N PRO A 28 5.82 13.52 3.31
CA PRO A 28 5.16 13.75 2.04
C PRO A 28 3.74 13.20 2.11
N ARG A 29 2.77 14.11 1.99
CA ARG A 29 1.35 13.78 1.82
C ARG A 29 1.09 13.58 0.35
N PHE A 30 0.40 12.51 0.01
CA PHE A 30 -0.05 12.30 -1.36
C PHE A 30 -1.50 11.87 -1.38
N ASP A 31 -2.28 12.58 -2.19
CA ASP A 31 -3.68 12.27 -2.38
C ASP A 31 -3.86 11.20 -3.44
N LEU A 32 -4.65 10.21 -3.09
CA LEU A 32 -4.77 9.04 -3.91
C LEU A 32 -6.16 8.44 -3.68
N PHE A 33 -7.07 8.76 -4.59
CA PHE A 33 -8.49 8.36 -4.58
C PHE A 33 -9.39 9.06 -3.58
N GLY A 34 -9.16 10.36 -3.39
CA GLY A 34 -9.92 11.15 -2.40
C GLY A 34 -9.51 10.84 -0.96
N GLU A 35 -8.61 9.88 -0.77
CA GLU A 35 -7.97 9.56 0.50
C GLU A 35 -6.57 10.16 0.50
N THR A 36 -6.21 10.80 1.61
CA THR A 36 -4.88 11.36 1.82
C THR A 36 -4.03 10.33 2.55
N TYR A 37 -2.87 10.02 1.97
CA TYR A 37 -1.90 9.13 2.58
C TYR A 37 -0.70 9.90 3.11
N THR A 38 -0.13 9.43 4.21
CA THR A 38 1.07 10.03 4.80
C THR A 38 1.95 8.95 5.43
N PHE A 39 3.25 8.99 5.13
CA PHE A 39 4.23 8.16 5.82
C PHE A 39 4.78 8.90 7.04
N VAL A 40 4.41 8.47 8.23
CA VAL A 40 4.86 9.10 9.48
C VAL A 40 5.98 8.28 10.07
N GLU A 41 7.14 8.91 10.31
CA GLU A 41 8.25 8.24 11.01
C GLU A 41 7.82 7.91 12.44
N THR A 42 7.89 6.63 12.79
CA THR A 42 7.52 6.13 14.12
C THR A 42 8.73 5.72 14.95
N PHE A 43 9.86 5.46 14.29
CA PHE A 43 11.08 5.02 14.94
C PHE A 43 12.31 5.36 14.12
N SER A 44 13.34 5.83 14.79
CA SER A 44 14.71 5.84 14.28
C SER A 44 15.70 5.43 15.35
N GLY A 45 16.81 4.84 14.91
CA GLY A 45 17.90 4.49 15.79
C GLY A 45 19.10 3.94 15.04
N THR A 46 20.23 3.94 15.73
CA THR A 46 21.51 3.47 15.20
C THR A 46 21.71 2.00 15.56
N VAL A 47 22.02 1.18 14.56
CA VAL A 47 22.35 -0.23 14.74
C VAL A 47 23.68 -0.32 15.47
N ILE A 48 23.66 -0.96 16.63
CA ILE A 48 24.86 -1.20 17.45
C ILE A 48 25.47 -2.56 17.14
N ASN A 49 24.61 -3.56 16.86
CA ASN A 49 25.03 -4.90 16.49
C ASN A 49 24.02 -5.51 15.52
N SER A 50 24.51 -6.27 14.54
CA SER A 50 23.70 -7.00 13.57
C SER A 50 24.24 -8.43 13.50
N ASP A 51 23.41 -9.41 13.83
CA ASP A 51 23.74 -10.81 13.61
C ASP A 51 23.05 -11.30 12.33
N PRO A 52 23.77 -11.42 11.20
CA PRO A 52 23.18 -11.79 9.91
C PRO A 52 22.57 -13.20 9.91
N GLY A 53 22.84 -14.04 10.90
CA GLY A 53 22.29 -15.39 11.00
C GLY A 53 20.88 -15.47 11.60
N ASN A 54 20.45 -14.46 12.35
CA ASN A 54 19.24 -14.52 13.19
C ASN A 54 18.08 -13.61 12.73
N GLY A 55 18.26 -12.85 11.64
CA GLY A 55 17.20 -11.96 11.13
C GLY A 55 16.86 -10.79 12.07
N GLN A 56 17.79 -10.45 12.97
CA GLN A 56 17.57 -9.50 14.07
C GLN A 56 18.77 -8.57 14.25
N ILE A 57 18.47 -7.34 14.64
CA ILE A 57 19.44 -6.27 14.89
C ILE A 57 19.17 -5.64 16.25
N TRP A 58 20.25 -5.21 16.89
CA TRP A 58 20.21 -4.39 18.09
C TRP A 58 20.35 -2.93 17.69
N VAL A 59 19.40 -2.11 18.14
CA VAL A 59 19.31 -0.70 17.78
C VAL A 59 19.25 0.16 19.03
N LYS A 60 20.05 1.22 19.03
CA LYS A 60 20.06 2.23 20.06
C LYS A 60 19.34 3.48 19.56
N THR A 61 18.35 3.92 20.31
CA THR A 61 17.61 5.16 20.02
C THR A 61 18.36 6.39 20.51
N ASN A 62 17.95 7.57 20.05
CA ASN A 62 18.50 8.85 20.53
C ASN A 62 18.30 9.07 22.05
N ALA A 63 17.29 8.43 22.64
CA ALA A 63 17.06 8.48 24.09
C ALA A 63 18.03 7.59 24.89
N GLY A 64 18.85 6.79 24.20
CA GLY A 64 19.77 5.84 24.81
C GLY A 64 19.21 4.43 24.98
N ASP A 65 17.90 4.22 24.75
CA ASP A 65 17.28 2.90 24.85
C ASP A 65 17.82 1.95 23.79
N GLU A 66 18.17 0.73 24.21
CA GLU A 66 18.59 -0.36 23.33
C GLU A 66 17.46 -1.37 23.17
N LYS A 67 17.12 -1.69 21.92
CA LYS A 67 16.03 -2.60 21.58
C LYS A 67 16.46 -3.55 20.46
N GLN A 68 16.02 -4.80 20.58
CA GLN A 68 16.17 -5.79 19.53
C GLN A 68 14.94 -5.73 18.62
N ILE A 69 15.17 -5.67 17.31
CA ILE A 69 14.13 -5.66 16.28
C ILE A 69 14.52 -6.59 15.13
N SER A 70 13.55 -7.01 14.32
CA SER A 70 13.86 -7.74 13.08
C SER A 70 14.63 -6.84 12.11
N ASP A 71 15.52 -7.42 11.31
CA ASP A 71 16.19 -6.75 10.19
C ASP A 71 15.27 -6.60 8.95
N TYR A 72 14.09 -7.26 8.97
CA TYR A 72 13.14 -7.30 7.86
C TYR A 72 13.77 -7.74 6.52
N GLY A 73 14.84 -8.54 6.58
CA GLY A 73 15.60 -8.98 5.41
C GLY A 73 16.46 -7.89 4.76
N ILE A 74 16.66 -6.75 5.43
CA ILE A 74 17.52 -5.65 4.98
C ILE A 74 18.91 -5.80 5.61
N SER A 75 19.96 -5.53 4.84
CA SER A 75 21.33 -5.62 5.37
C SER A 75 21.67 -4.37 6.20
N PHE A 76 21.84 -4.55 7.50
CA PHE A 76 22.34 -3.52 8.40
C PHE A 76 23.75 -3.84 8.87
N ARG A 77 24.57 -2.80 9.08
CA ARG A 77 25.87 -2.90 9.76
C ARG A 77 25.83 -2.06 11.02
N SER A 78 26.75 -2.32 11.95
CA SER A 78 26.97 -1.40 13.07
C SER A 78 27.22 0.02 12.53
N SER A 79 26.69 1.03 13.22
CA SER A 79 26.60 2.45 12.83
C SER A 79 25.56 2.84 11.76
N HIS A 80 24.88 1.89 11.12
CA HIS A 80 23.78 2.25 10.21
C HIS A 80 22.59 2.79 10.97
N THR A 81 21.85 3.74 10.38
CA THR A 81 20.57 4.20 10.93
C THR A 81 19.42 3.46 10.26
N ILE A 82 18.50 2.95 11.07
CA ILE A 82 17.21 2.43 10.61
C ILE A 82 16.15 3.51 10.83
N HIS A 83 15.28 3.68 9.83
CA HIS A 83 14.05 4.45 9.94
C HIS A 83 12.85 3.53 9.70
N LYS A 84 11.81 3.65 10.54
CA LYS A 84 10.53 2.99 10.33
C LYS A 84 9.43 4.02 10.16
N TYR A 85 8.57 3.76 9.19
CA TYR A 85 7.43 4.60 8.87
C TYR A 85 6.13 3.80 8.99
N GLU A 86 5.12 4.45 9.55
CA GLU A 86 3.73 4.05 9.52
C GLU A 86 3.04 4.74 8.34
N LEU A 87 2.29 4.00 7.54
CA LEU A 87 1.42 4.59 6.52
C LEU A 87 0.08 4.91 7.17
N ARG A 88 -0.32 6.17 7.19
CA ARG A 88 -1.64 6.63 7.62
C ARG A 88 -2.49 6.92 6.41
N GLN A 89 -3.73 6.45 6.43
CA GLN A 89 -4.77 6.69 5.43
C GLN A 89 -5.86 7.52 6.10
N TYR A 90 -5.96 8.79 5.77
CA TYR A 90 -6.95 9.70 6.35
C TYR A 90 -8.25 9.66 5.54
N SER A 91 -9.35 9.62 6.28
CA SER A 91 -10.72 9.80 5.80
C SER A 91 -11.11 11.29 5.83
N GLU A 92 -12.19 11.64 5.14
CA GLU A 92 -12.71 13.04 5.10
C GLU A 92 -13.10 13.59 6.48
N ASP A 93 -13.48 12.72 7.42
CA ASP A 93 -13.82 13.07 8.80
C ASP A 93 -12.58 13.29 9.72
N GLY A 94 -11.38 13.12 9.18
CA GLY A 94 -10.12 13.24 9.90
C GLY A 94 -9.72 11.99 10.72
N SER A 95 -10.54 10.94 10.70
CA SER A 95 -10.12 9.62 11.19
C SER A 95 -9.05 9.02 10.27
N TYR A 96 -8.24 8.09 10.78
CA TYR A 96 -7.24 7.43 9.96
C TYR A 96 -7.04 5.95 10.28
N ASP A 97 -6.81 5.17 9.24
CA ASP A 97 -6.30 3.80 9.34
C ASP A 97 -4.77 3.83 9.33
N ALA A 98 -4.16 3.11 10.28
CA ALA A 98 -2.72 3.09 10.49
C ALA A 98 -2.12 1.72 10.14
N TYR A 99 -1.18 1.70 9.20
CA TYR A 99 -0.40 0.53 8.84
C TYR A 99 1.00 0.66 9.44
N LYS A 100 1.20 0.02 10.59
CA LYS A 100 2.47 0.03 11.32
C LYS A 100 3.58 -0.68 10.54
N ASP A 101 4.81 -0.21 10.71
CA ASP A 101 6.01 -0.72 10.04
C ASP A 101 5.84 -0.87 8.52
N ALA A 102 5.07 0.01 7.89
CA ALA A 102 4.74 -0.05 6.46
C ALA A 102 5.97 0.09 5.55
N LEU A 103 6.96 0.87 5.99
CA LEU A 103 8.21 1.07 5.28
C LEU A 103 9.36 1.08 6.30
N ILE A 104 10.37 0.25 6.06
CA ILE A 104 11.61 0.20 6.81
C ILE A 104 12.73 0.57 5.86
N VAL A 105 13.60 1.50 6.26
CA VAL A 105 14.70 2.01 5.41
C VAL A 105 16.01 1.97 6.19
N ASN A 106 17.06 1.52 5.52
CA ASN A 106 18.43 1.74 5.93
C ASN A 106 18.93 3.05 5.30
N GLU A 107 19.20 4.06 6.15
CA GLU A 107 19.62 5.40 5.73
C GLU A 107 20.88 5.35 4.85
N LYS A 108 21.87 4.53 5.23
CA LYS A 108 23.19 4.51 4.59
C LYS A 108 23.18 3.84 3.22
N THR A 109 22.42 2.75 3.07
CA THR A 109 22.41 2.00 1.80
C THR A 109 21.23 2.37 0.90
N GLY A 110 20.14 2.88 1.46
CA GLY A 110 18.85 3.05 0.77
C GLY A 110 18.10 1.73 0.55
N GLU A 111 18.61 0.61 1.08
CA GLU A 111 17.87 -0.65 1.11
C GLU A 111 16.63 -0.47 1.98
N HIS A 112 15.51 -1.02 1.52
CA HIS A 112 14.23 -0.83 2.17
C HIS A 112 13.33 -2.05 1.99
N GLU A 113 12.45 -2.26 2.96
CA GLU A 113 11.37 -3.25 2.89
C GLU A 113 10.03 -2.56 3.06
N VAL A 114 9.07 -2.97 2.23
CA VAL A 114 7.71 -2.43 2.23
C VAL A 114 6.77 -3.51 2.75
N ASN A 115 6.51 -3.48 4.06
CA ASN A 115 5.66 -4.46 4.73
C ASN A 115 4.18 -4.07 4.67
N LEU A 116 3.66 -3.94 3.45
CA LEU A 116 2.26 -3.73 3.18
C LEU A 116 1.69 -4.99 2.51
N LYS A 117 0.45 -5.36 2.85
CA LYS A 117 -0.22 -6.54 2.26
C LYS A 117 -0.30 -6.39 0.74
N ARG A 118 0.42 -7.24 0.00
CA ARG A 118 0.32 -7.31 -1.47
C ARG A 118 -1.07 -7.82 -1.85
N LYS A 119 -1.75 -7.09 -2.74
CA LYS A 119 -2.99 -7.56 -3.37
C LYS A 119 -2.69 -7.90 -4.83
N THR A 120 -2.83 -9.16 -5.18
CA THR A 120 -2.73 -9.62 -6.56
C THR A 120 -4.07 -9.45 -7.25
N ILE A 121 -4.08 -8.78 -8.39
CA ILE A 121 -5.27 -8.70 -9.24
C ILE A 121 -5.06 -9.67 -10.39
N VAL A 122 -5.89 -10.71 -10.38
CA VAL A 122 -5.93 -11.71 -11.46
C VAL A 122 -6.81 -11.15 -12.56
N ILE A 123 -6.27 -11.08 -13.78
CA ILE A 123 -7.02 -10.65 -14.97
C ILE A 123 -7.45 -11.92 -15.70
N PRO A 124 -8.75 -12.24 -15.75
CA PRO A 124 -9.22 -13.44 -16.43
C PRO A 124 -8.81 -13.49 -17.91
N ALA A 125 -8.39 -14.66 -18.40
CA ALA A 125 -7.88 -14.84 -19.76
C ALA A 125 -8.90 -14.52 -20.88
N PHE A 126 -10.20 -14.65 -20.63
CA PHE A 126 -11.22 -14.22 -21.62
C PHE A 126 -11.25 -12.69 -21.82
N LEU A 127 -10.69 -11.92 -20.87
CA LEU A 127 -10.44 -10.48 -21.05
C LEU A 127 -9.15 -10.19 -21.84
N THR A 128 -8.30 -11.17 -22.16
CA THR A 128 -7.07 -10.95 -22.94
C THR A 128 -7.21 -11.34 -24.41
N MET A 129 -8.25 -12.09 -24.79
CA MET A 129 -8.47 -12.59 -26.17
C MET A 129 -8.54 -11.53 -27.28
N LEU A 130 -9.12 -10.34 -27.01
CA LEU A 130 -9.22 -9.25 -28.01
C LEU A 130 -8.14 -8.16 -27.85
N PHE A 131 -7.37 -8.20 -26.77
CA PHE A 131 -6.31 -7.24 -26.49
C PHE A 131 -5.10 -8.00 -25.92
N HIS A 132 -4.31 -8.57 -26.84
CA HIS A 132 -3.15 -9.41 -26.54
C HIS A 132 -2.09 -8.77 -25.61
N ASN A 133 -2.12 -7.44 -25.44
CA ASN A 133 -1.17 -6.69 -24.61
C ASN A 133 -1.55 -6.57 -23.12
N ALA A 134 -2.67 -7.15 -22.68
CA ALA A 134 -3.03 -7.20 -21.27
C ALA A 134 -2.46 -8.48 -20.64
N SER A 135 -1.44 -8.35 -19.78
CA SER A 135 -0.84 -9.49 -19.08
C SER A 135 -1.87 -10.22 -18.22
N THR A 136 -1.82 -11.55 -18.19
CA THR A 136 -2.74 -12.44 -17.44
C THR A 136 -2.65 -12.27 -15.92
N THR A 137 -1.58 -11.63 -15.45
CA THR A 137 -1.40 -11.22 -14.06
C THR A 137 -0.79 -9.83 -14.01
N SER A 138 -1.32 -8.98 -13.13
CA SER A 138 -0.73 -7.68 -12.81
C SER A 138 -0.47 -7.65 -11.32
N PHE A 139 0.82 -7.68 -10.96
CA PHE A 139 1.26 -7.52 -9.58
C PHE A 139 1.32 -6.03 -9.27
N PHE A 140 0.31 -5.53 -8.55
CA PHE A 140 0.35 -4.17 -8.04
C PHE A 140 1.01 -4.19 -6.67
N ARG A 141 2.12 -3.46 -6.54
CA ARG A 141 2.84 -3.36 -5.27
C ARG A 141 1.92 -2.70 -4.26
N ALA A 142 2.00 -3.22 -3.04
CA ALA A 142 1.05 -3.10 -1.95
C ALA A 142 0.59 -1.67 -1.68
N MET A 143 -0.54 -1.35 -2.30
CA MET A 143 -1.32 -0.16 -2.05
C MET A 143 -2.65 -0.60 -1.43
N PRO A 144 -3.16 0.10 -0.41
CA PRO A 144 -4.55 -0.06 -0.01
C PRO A 144 -5.44 0.20 -1.23
N VAL A 145 -5.98 -0.86 -1.82
CA VAL A 145 -6.97 -0.78 -2.90
C VAL A 145 -8.35 -0.63 -2.24
N PRO A 146 -9.13 0.41 -2.59
CA PRO A 146 -10.47 0.62 -2.04
C PRO A 146 -11.32 -0.64 -2.19
N LYS A 147 -12.10 -0.98 -1.17
CA LYS A 147 -12.98 -2.17 -1.22
C LYS A 147 -13.93 -2.11 -2.41
N TRP A 148 -14.47 -0.92 -2.72
CA TRP A 148 -15.35 -0.68 -3.85
C TRP A 148 -14.73 -1.02 -5.21
N PHE A 149 -13.41 -0.82 -5.36
CA PHE A 149 -12.72 -1.18 -6.60
C PHE A 149 -12.86 -2.67 -6.89
N TYR A 150 -12.64 -3.51 -5.87
CA TYR A 150 -12.72 -4.96 -6.03
C TYR A 150 -14.13 -5.39 -6.41
N ILE A 151 -15.15 -4.80 -5.77
CA ILE A 151 -16.56 -5.06 -6.07
C ILE A 151 -16.87 -4.68 -7.53
N LEU A 152 -16.54 -3.45 -7.93
CA LEU A 152 -16.78 -2.96 -9.29
C LEU A 152 -16.06 -3.82 -10.33
N PHE A 153 -14.77 -4.11 -10.13
CA PHE A 153 -13.99 -4.91 -11.05
C PHE A 153 -14.53 -6.34 -11.18
N THR A 154 -14.93 -6.95 -10.07
CA THR A 154 -15.53 -8.30 -10.05
C THR A 154 -16.86 -8.32 -10.81
N LEU A 155 -17.73 -7.33 -10.58
CA LEU A 155 -19.01 -7.20 -11.28
C LEU A 155 -18.81 -7.04 -12.79
N LEU A 156 -17.85 -6.21 -13.21
CA LEU A 156 -17.51 -6.04 -14.63
C LEU A 156 -16.99 -7.34 -15.25
N CYS A 157 -16.09 -8.05 -14.54
CA CYS A 157 -15.59 -9.34 -15.01
C CYS A 157 -16.70 -10.39 -15.12
N MET A 158 -17.62 -10.43 -14.15
CA MET A 158 -18.74 -11.37 -14.13
C MET A 158 -19.75 -11.06 -15.25
N ALA A 159 -20.06 -9.78 -15.48
CA ALA A 159 -20.89 -9.35 -16.60
C ALA A 159 -20.26 -9.73 -17.96
N SER A 160 -18.95 -9.50 -18.13
CA SER A 160 -18.22 -9.94 -19.32
C SER A 160 -18.28 -11.45 -19.50
N PHE A 161 -18.12 -12.22 -18.43
CA PHE A 161 -18.13 -13.68 -18.47
C PHE A 161 -19.51 -14.23 -18.85
N ILE A 162 -20.58 -13.75 -18.20
CA ILE A 162 -21.95 -14.15 -18.51
C ILE A 162 -22.27 -13.82 -19.97
N ALA A 163 -21.94 -12.61 -20.42
CA ALA A 163 -22.18 -12.21 -21.79
C ALA A 163 -21.43 -13.08 -22.80
N PHE A 164 -20.16 -13.41 -22.52
CA PHE A 164 -19.37 -14.31 -23.34
C PHE A 164 -19.97 -15.72 -23.43
N CYS A 165 -20.36 -16.31 -22.30
CA CYS A 165 -20.97 -17.64 -22.25
C CYS A 165 -22.32 -17.68 -23.00
N SER A 166 -23.16 -16.66 -22.83
CA SER A 166 -24.44 -16.57 -23.55
C SER A 166 -24.23 -16.40 -25.05
N LEU A 167 -23.24 -15.61 -25.48
CA LEU A 167 -22.88 -15.49 -26.89
C LEU A 167 -22.44 -16.85 -27.45
N LEU A 168 -21.59 -17.61 -26.72
CA LEU A 168 -21.15 -18.95 -27.13
C LEU A 168 -22.32 -19.94 -27.32
N VAL A 169 -23.31 -19.92 -26.43
CA VAL A 169 -24.50 -20.80 -26.54
C VAL A 169 -25.43 -20.36 -27.66
N GLY A 170 -25.59 -19.04 -27.86
CA GLY A 170 -26.43 -18.45 -28.91
C GLY A 170 -25.91 -18.63 -30.34
N PHE A 171 -24.65 -19.04 -30.55
CA PHE A 171 -24.10 -19.35 -31.88
C PHE A 171 -24.71 -20.60 -32.54
N LYS A 172 -25.55 -21.37 -31.83
CA LYS A 172 -26.09 -22.65 -32.30
C LYS A 172 -27.23 -22.50 -33.32
N ASP A 173 -27.98 -21.40 -33.26
CA ASP A 173 -29.08 -21.08 -34.19
C ASP A 173 -28.75 -19.74 -34.88
N GLY A 174 -28.85 -19.69 -36.21
CA GLY A 174 -28.34 -18.62 -37.09
C GLY A 174 -28.29 -17.19 -36.52
N TYR A 175 -27.09 -16.60 -36.54
CA TYR A 175 -26.72 -15.35 -35.87
C TYR A 175 -27.51 -14.12 -36.37
N VAL A 176 -28.40 -13.55 -35.54
CA VAL A 176 -29.04 -12.25 -35.80
C VAL A 176 -28.59 -11.24 -34.74
N TRP A 177 -27.77 -10.25 -35.15
CA TRP A 177 -27.27 -9.18 -34.30
C TRP A 177 -28.39 -8.47 -33.50
N ASP A 178 -29.58 -8.34 -34.07
CA ASP A 178 -30.70 -7.64 -33.46
C ASP A 178 -31.30 -8.39 -32.25
N GLU A 179 -31.22 -9.72 -32.21
CA GLU A 179 -31.74 -10.56 -31.12
C GLU A 179 -30.85 -10.53 -29.88
N HIS A 180 -29.55 -10.23 -30.05
CA HIS A 180 -28.55 -10.30 -28.98
C HIS A 180 -27.72 -9.03 -28.81
N LYS A 181 -28.16 -7.90 -29.38
CA LYS A 181 -27.48 -6.60 -29.27
C LYS A 181 -27.12 -6.23 -27.82
N TYR A 182 -28.01 -6.49 -26.87
CA TYR A 182 -27.78 -6.19 -25.46
C TYR A 182 -26.66 -7.03 -24.85
N MET A 183 -26.49 -8.29 -25.29
CA MET A 183 -25.40 -9.15 -24.82
C MET A 183 -24.06 -8.71 -25.38
N TRP A 184 -24.02 -8.31 -26.65
CA TRP A 184 -22.84 -7.69 -27.26
C TRP A 184 -22.48 -6.37 -26.58
N PHE A 185 -23.43 -5.47 -26.36
CA PHE A 185 -23.18 -4.21 -25.63
C PHE A 185 -22.70 -4.47 -24.21
N THR A 186 -23.31 -5.41 -23.48
CA THR A 186 -22.90 -5.79 -22.13
C THR A 186 -21.47 -6.33 -22.14
N TYR A 187 -21.13 -7.20 -23.08
CA TYR A 187 -19.77 -7.71 -23.25
C TYR A 187 -18.78 -6.58 -23.51
N PHE A 188 -19.01 -5.72 -24.50
CA PHE A 188 -18.09 -4.64 -24.85
C PHE A 188 -17.94 -3.59 -23.73
N LEU A 189 -19.04 -3.14 -23.13
CA LEU A 189 -19.01 -2.13 -22.06
C LEU A 189 -18.32 -2.66 -20.80
N SER A 190 -18.65 -3.87 -20.37
CA SER A 190 -18.01 -4.49 -19.20
C SER A 190 -16.50 -4.72 -19.41
N ARG A 191 -16.12 -5.02 -20.66
CA ARG A 191 -14.72 -5.12 -21.09
C ARG A 191 -13.97 -3.79 -21.08
N ILE A 192 -14.55 -2.74 -21.66
CA ILE A 192 -13.97 -1.39 -21.65
C ILE A 192 -13.81 -0.93 -20.20
N GLY A 193 -14.84 -1.11 -19.38
CA GLY A 193 -14.82 -0.81 -17.94
C GLY A 193 -13.68 -1.54 -17.22
N SER A 194 -13.54 -2.86 -17.43
CA SER A 194 -12.48 -3.66 -16.85
C SER A 194 -11.08 -3.15 -17.25
N PHE A 195 -10.90 -2.76 -18.51
CA PHE A 195 -9.62 -2.24 -19.00
C PHE A 195 -9.28 -0.85 -18.41
N VAL A 196 -10.27 0.03 -18.29
CA VAL A 196 -10.13 1.31 -17.60
C VAL A 196 -9.71 1.08 -16.15
N CYS A 197 -10.37 0.16 -15.44
CA CYS A 197 -10.01 -0.24 -14.08
C CYS A 197 -8.55 -0.70 -13.96
N ILE A 198 -8.07 -1.56 -14.87
CA ILE A 198 -6.68 -2.05 -14.87
C ILE A 198 -5.69 -0.90 -15.09
N LYS A 199 -5.90 -0.09 -16.14
CA LYS A 199 -5.03 1.08 -16.43
C LYS A 199 -4.96 2.03 -15.25
N TRP A 200 -6.10 2.24 -14.61
CA TRP A 200 -6.24 3.11 -13.47
C TRP A 200 -5.47 2.63 -12.25
N ILE A 201 -5.52 1.33 -11.92
CA ILE A 201 -4.67 0.77 -10.84
C ILE A 201 -3.19 0.85 -11.20
N LYS A 202 -2.83 0.63 -12.47
CA LYS A 202 -1.44 0.72 -12.89
C LYS A 202 -0.87 2.12 -12.64
N ARG A 203 -1.58 3.15 -13.07
CA ARG A 203 -1.21 4.55 -12.80
C ARG A 203 -1.15 4.86 -11.31
N ARG A 204 -2.07 4.28 -10.52
CA ARG A 204 -2.10 4.39 -9.05
C ARG A 204 -0.83 3.80 -8.42
N SER A 205 -0.46 2.59 -8.83
CA SER A 205 0.72 1.90 -8.32
C SER A 205 2.01 2.64 -8.68
N GLU A 206 2.09 3.18 -9.90
CA GLU A 206 3.20 4.01 -10.34
C GLU A 206 3.36 5.26 -9.47
N ARG A 207 2.26 5.98 -9.18
CA ARG A 207 2.29 7.15 -8.29
C ARG A 207 2.73 6.79 -6.87
N PHE A 208 2.19 5.72 -6.29
CA PHE A 208 2.61 5.28 -4.95
C PHE A 208 4.09 4.90 -4.89
N ASN A 209 4.59 4.19 -5.90
CA ASN A 209 6.02 3.84 -5.99
C ASN A 209 6.90 5.08 -6.14
N HIS A 210 6.42 6.12 -6.83
CA HIS A 210 7.14 7.39 -6.95
C HIS A 210 7.26 8.08 -5.58
N GLU A 211 6.17 8.18 -4.82
CA GLU A 211 6.19 8.78 -3.48
C GLU A 211 7.07 7.99 -2.50
N LEU A 212 7.03 6.65 -2.59
CA LEU A 212 7.89 5.79 -1.79
C LEU A 212 9.37 6.02 -2.08
N ARG A 213 9.75 6.19 -3.35
CA ARG A 213 11.12 6.55 -3.74
C ARG A 213 11.51 7.93 -3.23
N ASN A 214 10.63 8.92 -3.34
CA ASN A 214 10.89 10.27 -2.83
C ASN A 214 11.21 10.27 -1.34
N ILE A 215 10.51 9.45 -0.54
CA ILE A 215 10.81 9.29 0.89
C ILE A 215 12.19 8.67 1.11
N ILE A 216 12.50 7.60 0.39
CA ILE A 216 13.80 6.92 0.53
C ILE A 216 14.95 7.86 0.13
N ASP A 217 14.78 8.61 -0.95
CA ASP A 217 15.76 9.60 -1.41
C ASP A 217 15.93 10.73 -0.39
N LEU A 218 14.84 11.18 0.25
CA LEU A 218 14.88 12.17 1.35
C LEU A 218 15.61 11.65 2.58
N VAL A 219 15.42 10.37 2.94
CA VAL A 219 16.07 9.74 4.11
C VAL A 219 17.56 9.52 3.88
N LYS A 220 17.96 9.26 2.63
CA LYS A 220 19.36 9.03 2.26
C LYS A 220 20.17 10.33 2.16
N SER A 221 19.52 11.46 1.86
CA SER A 221 20.16 12.76 1.62
C SER A 221 20.58 13.48 2.89
#